data_AF-A0A7K1BEI4-F1
#
_entry.id   AF-A0A7K1BEI4-F1
#
_cell.length_a   1.000
_cell.length_b   1.000
_cell.length_c   1.000
_cell.angle_alpha   90.00
_cell.angle_beta   90.00
_cell.angle_gamma   90.00
#
_symmetry.space_group_name_H-M   'P 1'
#
loop_
_entity.id
_entity.type
_entity.pdbx_description
1 polymer ?
#
loop_
_entity_poly.entity_id
_entity_poly.type
_entity_poly.pdbx_seq_one_letter_code
_entity_poly.pdbx_strand_id
1 'polypeptide(L)'
;MRASSTVSLVQVTGSNLTYAYIVLGISLAALAIAYALRAQVLAASDGTPKMREIAEAVQEGAAAFLSRQFRTLSYFVGIVFVLLFALPGATEIRVGRSIFFLLGAAFSALVGYNGMWLAVRANVRVADAARNKDGVKAVQIAFRTGGVVGMTTVGLGLIGASLVVIIYRQDAPAVLEGFGFGAAMLAMFMRVGGGIFTKAADVGADLVGKVEKNIPEDDPRNAATIADNVGDNVGDCAGMAADLFESYAVTLVAALILGKAAFGDSGLIYPLIVPAIGTVTAVIGIFLTKLRSTDKSAMSAINRSFFLSALISAGLTALATFTYLPSDFKLMTGLSAEAIADAGNTNPRVLAIGAVLIGISLAAAIQLLTGFFTETGKRPVNDVAASSETGAATVILAGISVGFESAVYSALLIAAAVFGAFLLGGGSVVLSLLAIALAGTGLLTTVGVIVAMDTFGPISDNAQGIAEMSGDVEGEGAQILTSLDAVGNTTKAITKGIAIATAVLAATA
;
A
#
# COMPACT_ATOMS: atom_id res chain seq x y z
N MET A 1 31.61 -23.99 -15.44
CA MET A 1 32.30 -23.97 -14.14
C MET A 1 31.37 -24.58 -13.11
N ARG A 2 31.81 -25.67 -12.44
CA ARG A 2 31.02 -26.33 -11.39
C ARG A 2 30.94 -25.37 -10.19
N ALA A 3 29.75 -24.89 -9.87
CA ALA A 3 29.50 -24.17 -8.63
C ALA A 3 29.77 -25.14 -7.48
N SER A 4 30.87 -24.92 -6.76
CA SER A 4 31.07 -25.49 -5.44
C SER A 4 29.86 -25.05 -4.61
N SER A 5 29.08 -26.01 -4.13
CA SER A 5 28.04 -25.79 -3.14
C SER A 5 28.72 -25.30 -1.85
N THR A 6 28.90 -23.98 -1.72
CA THR A 6 29.15 -23.37 -0.43
C THR A 6 27.95 -23.70 0.44
N VAL A 7 28.14 -24.61 1.40
CA VAL A 7 27.13 -24.92 2.40
C VAL A 7 26.74 -23.61 3.07
N SER A 8 25.52 -23.15 2.83
CA SER A 8 24.99 -21.96 3.49
C SER A 8 25.09 -22.18 4.99
N LEU A 9 25.76 -21.26 5.70
CA LEU A 9 25.82 -21.28 7.17
C LEU A 9 24.44 -21.04 7.79
N VAL A 10 23.54 -20.40 7.03
CA VAL A 10 22.19 -20.09 7.47
C VAL A 10 21.30 -21.32 7.48
N GLN A 11 20.60 -21.54 8.59
CA GLN A 11 19.60 -22.58 8.79
C GLN A 11 18.30 -22.02 9.38
N VAL A 12 17.17 -22.36 8.74
CA VAL A 12 15.83 -22.06 9.28
C VAL A 12 15.28 -23.31 9.95
N THR A 13 15.56 -23.48 11.24
CA THR A 13 15.13 -24.65 12.03
C THR A 13 14.66 -24.23 13.44
N GLY A 14 14.06 -25.16 14.17
CA GLY A 14 13.66 -24.96 15.57
C GLY A 14 12.73 -23.76 15.76
N SER A 15 13.10 -22.86 16.69
CA SER A 15 12.31 -21.67 17.02
C SER A 15 12.11 -20.73 15.84
N ASN A 16 13.09 -20.57 14.95
CA ASN A 16 12.98 -19.71 13.77
C ASN A 16 11.88 -20.18 12.81
N LEU A 17 11.76 -21.49 12.64
CA LEU A 17 10.68 -22.06 11.83
C LEU A 17 9.32 -21.89 12.53
N THR A 18 9.26 -22.03 13.85
CA THR A 18 8.04 -21.75 14.64
C THR A 18 7.59 -20.29 14.46
N TYR A 19 8.51 -19.32 14.49
CA TYR A 19 8.17 -17.92 14.23
C TYR A 19 7.62 -17.70 12.83
N ALA A 20 8.20 -18.33 11.81
CA ALA A 20 7.65 -18.28 10.44
C ALA A 20 6.22 -18.82 10.36
N TYR A 21 5.91 -19.91 11.07
CA TYR A 21 4.53 -20.43 11.17
C TYR A 21 3.59 -19.50 11.95
N ILE A 22 4.07 -18.81 12.99
CA ILE A 22 3.30 -17.80 13.71
C ILE A 22 2.96 -16.62 12.78
N VAL A 23 3.95 -16.13 12.02
CA VAL A 23 3.72 -15.07 11.01
C VAL A 23 2.69 -15.54 9.96
N LEU A 24 2.80 -16.78 9.49
CA LEU A 24 1.80 -17.36 8.59
C LEU A 24 0.41 -17.38 9.24
N GLY A 25 0.31 -17.76 10.52
CA GLY A 25 -0.94 -17.70 11.28
C GLY A 25 -1.54 -16.29 11.36
N ILE A 26 -0.71 -15.27 11.64
CA ILE A 26 -1.12 -13.85 11.68
C ILE A 26 -1.63 -13.41 10.29
N SER A 27 -0.93 -13.81 9.22
CA SER A 27 -1.31 -13.45 7.85
C SER A 27 -2.66 -14.07 7.43
N LEU A 28 -2.93 -15.30 7.85
CA LEU A 28 -4.24 -15.96 7.64
C LEU A 28 -5.33 -15.29 8.47
N ALA A 29 -5.03 -14.88 9.70
CA ALA A 29 -5.97 -14.12 10.53
C ALA A 29 -6.31 -12.76 9.90
N ALA A 30 -5.34 -12.10 9.26
CA ALA A 30 -5.59 -10.86 8.51
C ALA A 30 -6.60 -11.07 7.37
N LEU A 31 -6.47 -12.15 6.59
CA LEU A 31 -7.45 -12.49 5.56
C LEU A 31 -8.83 -12.83 6.14
N ALA A 32 -8.88 -13.51 7.29
CA ALA A 32 -10.15 -13.77 7.98
C ALA A 32 -10.82 -12.46 8.43
N ILE A 33 -10.05 -11.48 8.92
CA ILE A 33 -10.54 -10.14 9.27
C ILE A 33 -11.01 -9.40 8.02
N ALA A 34 -10.28 -9.49 6.90
CA ALA A 34 -10.71 -8.92 5.61
C ALA A 34 -12.08 -9.47 5.20
N TYR A 35 -12.30 -10.78 5.35
CA TYR A 35 -13.59 -11.41 5.07
C TYR A 35 -14.70 -10.91 6.01
N ALA A 36 -14.41 -10.74 7.30
CA ALA A 36 -15.36 -10.20 8.28
C ALA A 36 -15.73 -8.73 7.99
N LEU A 37 -14.75 -7.90 7.64
CA LEU A 37 -14.97 -6.50 7.25
C LEU A 37 -15.79 -6.41 5.94
N ARG A 38 -15.50 -7.27 4.96
CA ARG A 38 -16.29 -7.39 3.72
C ARG A 38 -17.77 -7.68 4.03
N ALA A 39 -18.04 -8.64 4.92
CA ALA A 39 -19.42 -8.95 5.31
C ALA A 39 -20.13 -7.75 5.96
N GLN A 40 -19.42 -6.97 6.78
CA GLN A 40 -19.97 -5.75 7.40
C GLN A 40 -20.29 -4.66 6.37
N VAL A 41 -19.43 -4.47 5.36
CA VAL A 41 -19.68 -3.52 4.26
C VAL A 41 -20.91 -3.96 3.46
N LEU A 42 -20.95 -5.22 3.03
CA LEU A 42 -22.04 -5.74 2.20
C LEU A 42 -23.41 -5.75 2.92
N ALA A 43 -23.43 -5.82 4.25
CA ALA A 43 -24.64 -5.72 5.04
C ALA A 43 -25.27 -4.31 5.05
N ALA A 44 -24.55 -3.27 4.62
CA ALA A 44 -25.12 -1.94 4.44
C ALA A 44 -26.06 -1.87 3.23
N SER A 45 -27.01 -0.92 3.28
CA SER A 45 -28.07 -0.73 2.29
C SER A 45 -27.51 -0.28 0.93
N ASP A 46 -28.05 -0.87 -0.14
CA ASP A 46 -27.71 -0.59 -1.54
C ASP A 46 -28.46 0.62 -2.13
N GLY A 47 -29.02 1.50 -1.30
CA GLY A 47 -29.65 2.73 -1.79
C GLY A 47 -30.97 2.55 -2.53
N THR A 48 -31.32 3.58 -3.29
CA THR A 48 -32.53 3.66 -4.13
C THR A 48 -32.40 2.80 -5.39
N PRO A 49 -33.50 2.50 -6.10
CA PRO A 49 -33.42 1.81 -7.39
C PRO A 49 -32.51 2.52 -8.40
N LYS A 50 -32.52 3.87 -8.44
CA LYS A 50 -31.70 4.63 -9.37
C LYS A 50 -30.21 4.53 -9.06
N MET A 51 -29.85 4.64 -7.77
CA MET A 51 -28.48 4.43 -7.31
C MET A 51 -27.96 3.03 -7.67
N ARG A 52 -28.80 1.99 -7.57
CA ARG A 52 -28.43 0.61 -7.94
C ARG A 52 -28.19 0.45 -9.43
N GLU A 53 -29.06 1.01 -10.26
CA GLU A 53 -28.93 1.00 -11.72
C GLU A 53 -27.58 1.59 -12.16
N ILE A 54 -27.20 2.74 -11.59
CA ILE A 54 -25.92 3.40 -11.87
C ILE A 54 -24.74 2.53 -11.38
N ALA A 55 -24.83 2.03 -10.14
CA ALA A 55 -23.78 1.19 -9.57
C ALA A 55 -23.59 -0.13 -10.35
N GLU A 56 -24.65 -0.70 -10.92
CA GLU A 56 -24.58 -1.88 -11.78
C GLU A 56 -23.85 -1.59 -13.09
N ALA A 57 -24.10 -0.43 -13.72
CA ALA A 57 -23.39 0.00 -14.91
C ALA A 57 -21.87 0.18 -14.65
N VAL A 58 -21.51 0.81 -13.53
CA VAL A 58 -20.10 0.95 -13.12
C VAL A 58 -19.47 -0.42 -12.82
N GLN A 59 -20.20 -1.32 -12.16
CA GLN A 59 -19.76 -2.69 -11.89
C GLN A 59 -19.47 -3.48 -13.17
N GLU A 60 -20.36 -3.38 -14.16
CA GLU A 60 -20.20 -4.05 -15.45
C GLU A 60 -18.96 -3.51 -16.19
N GLY A 61 -18.83 -2.19 -16.29
CA GLY A 61 -17.70 -1.53 -16.95
C GLY A 61 -16.35 -1.90 -16.31
N ALA A 62 -16.26 -1.84 -14.99
CA ALA A 62 -15.03 -2.16 -14.26
C ALA A 62 -14.65 -3.64 -14.39
N ALA A 63 -15.62 -4.54 -14.33
CA ALA A 63 -15.38 -5.97 -14.53
C ALA A 63 -14.94 -6.29 -15.98
N ALA A 64 -15.56 -5.66 -16.97
CA ALA A 64 -15.20 -5.83 -18.37
C ALA A 64 -13.76 -5.35 -18.65
N PHE A 65 -13.38 -4.19 -18.11
CA PHE A 65 -12.03 -3.65 -18.25
C PHE A 65 -10.98 -4.57 -17.63
N LEU A 66 -11.12 -4.96 -16.35
CA LEU A 66 -10.14 -5.83 -15.69
C LEU A 66 -10.06 -7.21 -16.35
N SER A 67 -11.18 -7.78 -16.80
CA SER A 67 -11.18 -9.05 -17.53
C SER A 67 -10.36 -8.96 -18.82
N ARG A 68 -10.52 -7.87 -19.58
CA ARG A 68 -9.73 -7.62 -20.79
C ARG A 68 -8.25 -7.41 -20.48
N GLN A 69 -7.95 -6.65 -19.43
CA GLN A 69 -6.58 -6.40 -18.97
C GLN A 69 -5.90 -7.71 -18.57
N PHE A 70 -6.49 -8.49 -17.65
CA PHE A 70 -5.92 -9.76 -17.20
C PHE A 70 -5.75 -10.79 -18.31
N ARG A 71 -6.70 -10.88 -19.26
CA ARG A 71 -6.54 -11.75 -20.43
C ARG A 71 -5.30 -11.38 -21.23
N THR A 72 -5.06 -10.09 -21.44
CA THR A 72 -3.88 -9.61 -22.17
C THR A 72 -2.60 -9.86 -21.38
N LEU A 73 -2.61 -9.59 -20.08
CA LEU A 73 -1.45 -9.79 -19.20
C LEU A 73 -1.08 -11.26 -19.03
N SER A 74 -2.04 -12.19 -19.13
CA SER A 74 -1.78 -13.63 -19.00
C SER A 74 -0.74 -14.15 -20.01
N TYR A 75 -0.74 -13.61 -21.23
CA TYR A 75 0.27 -13.94 -22.24
C TYR A 75 1.66 -13.47 -21.82
N PHE A 76 1.76 -12.24 -21.32
CA PHE A 76 3.03 -11.68 -20.86
C PHE A 76 3.57 -12.42 -19.64
N VAL A 77 2.71 -12.73 -18.66
CA VAL A 77 3.03 -13.58 -17.50
C VAL A 77 3.57 -14.93 -17.96
N GLY A 78 2.92 -15.58 -18.93
CA GLY A 78 3.37 -16.87 -19.48
C GLY A 78 4.76 -16.80 -20.13
N ILE A 79 5.03 -15.74 -20.90
CA ILE A 79 6.35 -15.53 -21.52
C ILE A 79 7.43 -15.36 -20.46
N VAL A 80 7.21 -14.46 -19.49
CA VAL A 80 8.19 -14.19 -18.43
C VAL A 80 8.42 -15.40 -17.55
N PHE A 81 7.38 -16.20 -17.26
CA PHE A 81 7.53 -17.48 -16.58
C PHE A 81 8.52 -18.42 -17.28
N VAL A 82 8.38 -18.59 -18.61
CA VAL A 82 9.31 -19.44 -19.38
C VAL A 82 10.73 -18.88 -19.36
N LEU A 83 10.89 -17.55 -19.43
CA LEU A 83 12.20 -16.89 -19.34
C LEU A 83 12.85 -17.11 -17.97
N LEU A 84 12.12 -16.92 -16.88
CA LEU A 84 12.62 -17.15 -15.52
C LEU A 84 12.97 -18.62 -15.28
N PHE A 85 12.22 -19.53 -15.90
CA PHE A 85 12.49 -20.96 -15.85
C PHE A 85 13.76 -21.31 -16.64
N ALA A 86 14.01 -20.65 -17.78
CA ALA A 86 15.18 -20.87 -18.61
C ALA A 86 16.49 -20.35 -18.00
N LEU A 87 16.43 -19.36 -17.11
CA LEU A 87 17.60 -18.81 -16.42
C LEU A 87 18.38 -19.88 -15.62
N PRO A 88 19.72 -19.78 -15.56
CA PRO A 88 20.58 -20.77 -14.89
C PRO A 88 20.35 -20.81 -13.37
N GLY A 89 20.54 -21.98 -12.77
CA GLY A 89 20.36 -22.22 -11.33
C GLY A 89 20.13 -23.71 -11.02
N ALA A 90 20.13 -24.07 -9.74
CA ALA A 90 19.69 -25.40 -9.30
C ALA A 90 18.23 -25.63 -9.69
N THR A 91 17.87 -26.86 -10.09
CA THR A 91 16.52 -27.17 -10.61
C THR A 91 15.42 -26.73 -9.65
N GLU A 92 15.59 -26.96 -8.35
CA GLU A 92 14.62 -26.57 -7.32
C GLU A 92 14.42 -25.05 -7.23
N ILE A 93 15.51 -24.27 -7.28
CA ILE A 93 15.46 -22.80 -7.22
C ILE A 93 14.84 -22.24 -8.51
N ARG A 94 15.17 -22.80 -9.68
CA ARG A 94 14.60 -22.37 -10.97
C ARG A 94 13.09 -22.59 -11.02
N VAL A 95 12.65 -23.78 -10.61
CA VAL A 95 11.23 -24.14 -10.49
C VAL A 95 10.55 -23.23 -9.47
N GLY A 96 11.15 -23.10 -8.28
CA GLY A 96 10.63 -22.27 -7.19
C GLY A 96 10.44 -20.81 -7.60
N ARG A 97 11.49 -20.15 -8.11
CA ARG A 97 11.45 -18.76 -8.57
C ARG A 97 10.36 -18.54 -9.62
N SER A 98 10.21 -19.48 -10.57
CA SER A 98 9.22 -19.35 -11.64
C SER A 98 7.78 -19.55 -11.13
N ILE A 99 7.55 -20.51 -10.23
CA ILE A 99 6.23 -20.73 -9.62
C ILE A 99 5.86 -19.55 -8.71
N PHE A 100 6.80 -19.06 -7.89
CA PHE A 100 6.54 -17.94 -6.99
C PHE A 100 6.38 -16.62 -7.74
N PHE A 101 6.97 -16.48 -8.93
CA PHE A 101 6.60 -15.41 -9.86
C PHE A 101 5.12 -15.46 -10.26
N LEU A 102 4.59 -16.63 -10.64
CA LEU A 102 3.16 -16.77 -10.90
C LEU A 102 2.31 -16.47 -9.66
N LEU A 103 2.77 -16.89 -8.48
CA LEU A 103 2.07 -16.63 -7.22
C LEU A 103 2.05 -15.14 -6.88
N GLY A 104 3.16 -14.43 -7.04
CA GLY A 104 3.26 -12.98 -6.83
C GLY A 104 2.35 -12.21 -7.80
N ALA A 105 2.35 -12.58 -9.08
CA ALA A 105 1.43 -12.00 -10.07
C ALA A 105 -0.03 -12.33 -9.72
N ALA A 106 -0.35 -13.56 -9.32
CA ALA A 106 -1.71 -13.95 -8.95
C ALA A 106 -2.20 -13.21 -7.70
N PHE A 107 -1.35 -13.02 -6.69
CA PHE A 107 -1.70 -12.30 -5.47
C PHE A 107 -1.89 -10.81 -5.75
N SER A 108 -1.03 -10.19 -6.56
CA SER A 108 -1.20 -8.81 -7.02
C SER A 108 -2.54 -8.63 -7.75
N ALA A 109 -2.89 -9.57 -8.64
CA ALA A 109 -4.17 -9.57 -9.36
C ALA A 109 -5.35 -9.73 -8.41
N LEU A 110 -5.22 -10.62 -7.42
CA LEU A 110 -6.27 -10.87 -6.44
C LEU A 110 -6.51 -9.66 -5.55
N VAL A 111 -5.46 -8.97 -5.10
CA VAL A 111 -5.56 -7.73 -4.32
C VAL A 111 -6.27 -6.64 -5.13
N GLY A 112 -5.80 -6.38 -6.36
CA GLY A 112 -6.40 -5.36 -7.21
C GLY A 112 -7.85 -5.67 -7.57
N TYR A 113 -8.15 -6.93 -7.94
CA TYR A 113 -9.51 -7.34 -8.29
C TYR A 113 -10.45 -7.32 -7.08
N ASN A 114 -10.03 -7.84 -5.92
CA ASN A 114 -10.86 -7.83 -4.71
C ASN A 114 -11.12 -6.41 -4.22
N GLY A 115 -10.12 -5.53 -4.31
CA GLY A 115 -10.25 -4.11 -4.00
C GLY A 115 -11.29 -3.43 -4.88
N MET A 116 -11.15 -3.55 -6.21
CA MET A 116 -12.12 -3.04 -7.16
C MET A 116 -13.52 -3.62 -6.92
N TRP A 117 -13.64 -4.95 -6.80
CA TRP A 117 -14.91 -5.65 -6.67
C TRP A 117 -15.70 -5.20 -5.44
N LEU A 118 -15.02 -4.92 -4.33
CA LEU A 118 -15.66 -4.41 -3.13
C LEU A 118 -15.91 -2.90 -3.23
N ALA A 119 -14.99 -2.11 -3.80
CA ALA A 119 -15.15 -0.66 -3.98
C ALA A 119 -16.44 -0.36 -4.76
N VAL A 120 -16.62 -0.91 -5.95
CA VAL A 120 -17.84 -0.70 -6.76
C VAL A 120 -19.16 -1.02 -6.03
N ARG A 121 -19.13 -1.91 -5.03
CA ARG A 121 -20.28 -2.22 -4.16
C ARG A 121 -20.36 -1.32 -2.94
N ALA A 122 -19.24 -0.80 -2.44
CA ALA A 122 -19.19 0.11 -1.33
C ALA A 122 -19.62 1.53 -1.72
N ASN A 123 -19.32 1.98 -2.94
CA ASN A 123 -19.60 3.34 -3.43
C ASN A 123 -21.09 3.71 -3.23
N VAL A 124 -22.00 2.84 -3.69
CA VAL A 124 -23.45 3.04 -3.53
C VAL A 124 -23.90 3.04 -2.07
N ARG A 125 -23.25 2.25 -1.21
CA ARG A 125 -23.54 2.17 0.23
C ARG A 125 -23.09 3.43 0.97
N VAL A 126 -22.00 4.05 0.52
CA VAL A 126 -21.52 5.35 1.02
C VAL A 126 -22.48 6.46 0.58
N ALA A 127 -22.90 6.46 -0.68
CA ALA A 127 -23.91 7.40 -1.19
C ALA A 127 -25.24 7.29 -0.42
N ASP A 128 -25.72 6.08 -0.14
CA ASP A 128 -26.92 5.83 0.67
C ASP A 128 -26.76 6.32 2.12
N ALA A 129 -25.61 6.10 2.75
CA ALA A 129 -25.34 6.60 4.09
C ALA A 129 -25.36 8.14 4.14
N ALA A 130 -24.76 8.80 3.14
CA ALA A 130 -24.80 10.25 3.00
C ALA A 130 -26.21 10.78 2.71
N ARG A 131 -27.02 10.09 1.89
CA ARG A 131 -28.44 10.41 1.68
C ARG A 131 -29.23 10.46 2.99
N ASN A 132 -28.92 9.55 3.91
CA ASN A 132 -29.52 9.48 5.23
C ASN A 132 -28.85 10.43 6.26
N LYS A 133 -27.97 11.34 5.82
CA LYS A 133 -27.24 12.32 6.64
C LYS A 133 -26.34 11.69 7.71
N ASP A 134 -25.88 10.46 7.47
CA ASP A 134 -25.03 9.71 8.39
C ASP A 134 -23.58 9.71 7.90
N GLY A 135 -22.90 10.84 8.08
CA GLY A 135 -21.49 10.99 7.72
C GLY A 135 -20.56 10.06 8.50
N VAL A 136 -20.92 9.67 9.72
CA VAL A 136 -20.14 8.71 10.53
C VAL A 136 -20.17 7.34 9.87
N LYS A 137 -21.34 6.89 9.43
CA LYS A 137 -21.50 5.62 8.72
C LYS A 137 -20.89 5.66 7.32
N ALA A 138 -21.00 6.78 6.60
CA ALA A 138 -20.35 6.96 5.31
C ALA A 138 -18.82 6.78 5.42
N VAL A 139 -18.18 7.49 6.36
CA VAL A 139 -16.74 7.32 6.66
C VAL A 139 -16.43 5.88 7.06
N GLN A 140 -17.26 5.28 7.91
CA GLN A 140 -17.03 3.92 8.39
C GLN A 140 -17.09 2.88 7.26
N ILE A 141 -18.05 2.98 6.34
CA ILE A 141 -18.17 2.07 5.20
C ILE A 141 -16.98 2.25 4.25
N ALA A 142 -16.65 3.49 3.88
CA ALA A 142 -15.51 3.79 3.00
C ALA A 142 -14.19 3.27 3.59
N PHE A 143 -13.91 3.61 4.86
CA PHE A 143 -12.65 3.22 5.51
C PHE A 143 -12.56 1.72 5.77
N ARG A 144 -13.66 1.06 6.16
CA ARG A 144 -13.66 -0.40 6.35
C ARG A 144 -13.48 -1.15 5.03
N THR A 145 -14.01 -0.61 3.94
CA THR A 145 -13.78 -1.16 2.60
C THR A 145 -12.29 -1.12 2.25
N GLY A 146 -11.64 0.02 2.46
CA GLY A 146 -10.18 0.12 2.34
C GLY A 146 -9.44 -0.80 3.31
N GLY A 147 -9.97 -1.01 4.52
CA GLY A 147 -9.45 -1.99 5.46
C GLY A 147 -9.46 -3.44 4.93
N VAL A 148 -10.46 -3.83 4.13
CA VAL A 148 -10.47 -5.14 3.45
C VAL A 148 -9.32 -5.24 2.47
N VAL A 149 -9.09 -4.19 1.67
CA VAL A 149 -7.99 -4.13 0.71
C VAL A 149 -6.66 -4.20 1.44
N GLY A 150 -6.46 -3.37 2.46
CA GLY A 150 -5.24 -3.35 3.27
C GLY A 150 -4.93 -4.70 3.92
N MET A 151 -5.94 -5.35 4.52
CA MET A 151 -5.77 -6.67 5.13
C MET A 151 -5.50 -7.78 4.10
N THR A 152 -6.08 -7.67 2.90
CA THR A 152 -5.79 -8.58 1.80
C THR A 152 -4.35 -8.40 1.29
N THR A 153 -3.90 -7.15 1.14
CA THR A 153 -2.54 -6.79 0.73
C THR A 153 -1.49 -7.35 1.69
N VAL A 154 -1.57 -7.01 2.98
CA VAL A 154 -0.58 -7.48 3.97
C VAL A 154 -0.69 -8.98 4.21
N GLY A 155 -1.92 -9.53 4.20
CA GLY A 155 -2.16 -10.95 4.39
C GLY A 155 -1.52 -11.79 3.29
N LEU A 156 -1.82 -11.51 2.02
CA LEU A 156 -1.23 -12.25 0.90
C LEU A 156 0.28 -12.03 0.79
N GLY A 157 0.77 -10.82 1.09
CA GLY A 157 2.20 -10.51 1.05
C GLY A 157 2.98 -11.35 2.05
N LEU A 158 2.50 -11.43 3.30
CA LEU A 158 3.10 -12.25 4.35
C LEU A 158 2.93 -13.75 4.11
N ILE A 159 1.79 -14.20 3.56
CA ILE A 159 1.61 -15.61 3.17
C ILE A 159 2.67 -15.98 2.14
N GLY A 160 2.82 -15.18 1.08
CA GLY A 160 3.81 -15.41 0.04
C GLY A 160 5.21 -15.50 0.62
N ALA A 161 5.63 -14.50 1.40
CA ALA A 161 6.97 -14.46 1.99
C ALA A 161 7.23 -15.61 2.97
N SER A 162 6.28 -15.88 3.88
CA SER A 162 6.43 -16.92 4.90
C SER A 162 6.45 -18.32 4.29
N LEU A 163 5.64 -18.59 3.26
CA LEU A 163 5.65 -19.87 2.56
C LEU A 163 7.00 -20.13 1.89
N VAL A 164 7.60 -19.12 1.24
CA VAL A 164 8.93 -19.29 0.64
C VAL A 164 9.96 -19.61 1.72
N VAL A 165 9.96 -18.88 2.84
CA VAL A 165 10.90 -19.12 3.96
C VAL A 165 10.71 -20.51 4.58
N ILE A 166 9.46 -20.98 4.76
CA ILE A 166 9.17 -22.30 5.33
C ILE A 166 9.63 -23.43 4.39
N ILE A 167 9.38 -23.30 3.08
CA ILE A 167 9.64 -24.35 2.08
C ILE A 167 11.12 -24.37 1.67
N TYR A 168 11.69 -23.22 1.33
CA TYR A 168 13.03 -23.09 0.74
C TYR A 168 14.11 -22.69 1.76
N ARG A 169 13.73 -22.26 2.97
CA ARG A 169 14.65 -22.00 4.09
C ARG A 169 15.78 -21.07 3.70
N GLN A 170 17.03 -21.53 3.74
CA GLN A 170 18.20 -20.73 3.39
C GLN A 170 18.20 -20.24 1.92
N ASP A 171 17.52 -20.96 1.02
CA ASP A 171 17.43 -20.62 -0.40
C ASP A 171 16.21 -19.73 -0.71
N ALA A 172 15.44 -19.35 0.31
CA ALA A 172 14.25 -18.51 0.18
C ALA A 172 14.50 -17.18 -0.57
N PRO A 173 15.59 -16.43 -0.32
CA PRO A 173 15.81 -15.16 -1.03
C PRO A 173 15.84 -15.29 -2.56
N ALA A 174 16.46 -16.35 -3.10
CA ALA A 174 16.55 -16.58 -4.53
C ALA A 174 15.20 -16.92 -5.19
N VAL A 175 14.26 -17.47 -4.40
CA VAL A 175 12.89 -17.75 -4.85
C VAL A 175 11.98 -16.52 -4.69
N LEU A 176 12.20 -15.73 -3.63
CA LEU A 176 11.49 -14.49 -3.34
C LEU A 176 11.69 -13.42 -4.42
N GLU A 177 12.84 -13.38 -5.09
CA GLU A 177 13.05 -12.56 -6.28
C GLU A 177 11.94 -12.75 -7.32
N GLY A 178 11.53 -14.01 -7.54
CA GLY A 178 10.43 -14.34 -8.43
C GLY A 178 9.11 -13.76 -7.93
N PHE A 179 8.80 -13.94 -6.65
CA PHE A 179 7.58 -13.41 -6.02
C PHE A 179 7.47 -11.89 -6.14
N GLY A 180 8.52 -11.15 -5.76
CA GLY A 180 8.56 -9.70 -5.88
C GLY A 180 8.43 -9.24 -7.32
N PHE A 181 9.16 -9.88 -8.24
CA PHE A 181 9.09 -9.53 -9.66
C PHE A 181 7.71 -9.78 -10.28
N GLY A 182 7.04 -10.88 -9.91
CA GLY A 182 5.69 -11.19 -10.36
C GLY A 182 4.66 -10.16 -9.86
N ALA A 183 4.78 -9.78 -8.58
CA ALA A 183 3.96 -8.73 -7.99
C ALA A 183 4.14 -7.40 -8.73
N ALA A 184 5.39 -7.02 -8.99
CA ALA A 184 5.75 -5.75 -9.63
C ALA A 184 5.33 -5.64 -11.07
N MET A 185 5.57 -6.70 -11.83
CA MET A 185 5.20 -6.74 -13.24
C MET A 185 3.69 -6.54 -13.42
N LEU A 186 2.87 -7.24 -12.63
CA LEU A 186 1.42 -7.10 -12.76
C LEU A 186 0.95 -5.71 -12.28
N ALA A 187 1.45 -5.23 -11.15
CA ALA A 187 1.09 -3.92 -10.61
C ALA A 187 1.37 -2.79 -11.61
N MET A 188 2.53 -2.82 -12.27
CA MET A 188 2.90 -1.84 -13.29
C MET A 188 1.86 -1.75 -14.43
N PHE A 189 1.44 -2.88 -15.00
CA PHE A 189 0.43 -2.88 -16.05
C PHE A 189 -0.95 -2.48 -15.57
N MET A 190 -1.34 -2.91 -14.35
CA MET A 190 -2.62 -2.51 -13.76
C MET A 190 -2.69 -0.99 -13.56
N ARG A 191 -1.63 -0.41 -12.99
CA ARG A 191 -1.52 1.02 -12.73
C ARG A 191 -1.47 1.86 -14.01
N VAL A 192 -0.66 1.47 -14.99
CA VAL A 192 -0.57 2.20 -16.25
C VAL A 192 -1.86 2.06 -17.06
N GLY A 193 -2.37 0.84 -17.22
CA GLY A 193 -3.57 0.60 -18.01
C GLY A 193 -4.82 1.24 -17.40
N GLY A 194 -5.03 1.05 -16.10
CA GLY A 194 -6.14 1.68 -15.38
C GLY A 194 -5.99 3.20 -15.33
N GLY A 195 -4.77 3.70 -15.11
CA GLY A 195 -4.45 5.13 -15.09
C GLY A 195 -4.74 5.86 -16.41
N ILE A 196 -4.40 5.24 -17.55
CA ILE A 196 -4.74 5.78 -18.87
C ILE A 196 -6.25 5.83 -19.05
N PHE A 197 -6.97 4.80 -18.63
CA PHE A 197 -8.43 4.73 -18.76
C PHE A 197 -9.13 5.81 -17.92
N THR A 198 -8.83 5.90 -16.61
CA THR A 198 -9.43 6.92 -15.73
C THR A 198 -9.11 8.32 -16.21
N LYS A 199 -7.85 8.66 -16.49
CA LYS A 199 -7.50 10.05 -16.82
C LYS A 199 -7.94 10.49 -18.21
N ALA A 200 -8.14 9.55 -19.14
CA ALA A 200 -8.79 9.88 -20.41
C ALA A 200 -10.29 10.19 -20.23
N ALA A 201 -10.97 9.46 -19.33
CA ALA A 201 -12.39 9.67 -19.06
C ALA A 201 -12.63 10.94 -18.23
N ASP A 202 -11.93 11.09 -17.10
CA ASP A 202 -11.93 12.25 -16.19
C ASP A 202 -11.73 13.57 -16.95
N VAL A 203 -10.60 13.73 -17.66
CA VAL A 203 -10.30 14.95 -18.42
C VAL A 203 -11.34 15.22 -19.51
N GLY A 204 -11.86 14.17 -20.16
CA GLY A 204 -12.88 14.30 -21.19
C GLY A 204 -14.23 14.74 -20.62
N ALA A 205 -14.64 14.15 -19.49
CA ALA A 205 -15.88 14.44 -18.80
C ALA A 205 -15.87 15.88 -18.28
N ASP A 206 -14.80 16.27 -17.59
CA ASP A 206 -14.70 17.56 -16.91
C ASP A 206 -14.57 18.74 -17.88
N LEU A 207 -13.73 18.63 -18.91
CA LEU A 207 -13.56 19.71 -19.86
C LEU A 207 -14.85 19.98 -20.65
N VAL A 208 -15.48 18.94 -21.18
CA VAL A 208 -16.71 19.12 -21.97
C VAL A 208 -17.88 19.50 -21.06
N GLY A 209 -18.04 18.83 -19.92
CA GLY A 209 -19.13 19.06 -18.98
C GLY A 209 -19.06 20.44 -18.32
N LYS A 210 -18.01 20.66 -17.52
CA LYS A 210 -17.89 21.85 -16.66
C LYS A 210 -17.50 23.09 -17.44
N VAL A 211 -16.53 22.99 -18.35
CA VAL A 211 -15.95 24.16 -19.03
C VAL A 211 -16.72 24.55 -20.28
N GLU A 212 -17.06 23.61 -21.16
CA GLU A 212 -17.73 23.93 -22.44
C GLU A 212 -19.25 24.02 -22.32
N LYS A 213 -19.87 23.11 -21.56
CA LYS A 213 -21.33 22.98 -21.47
C LYS A 213 -21.93 23.58 -20.20
N ASN A 214 -21.12 23.94 -19.20
CA ASN A 214 -21.56 24.49 -17.92
C ASN A 214 -22.63 23.61 -17.25
N ILE A 215 -22.46 22.29 -17.32
CA ILE A 215 -23.25 21.34 -16.53
C ILE A 215 -22.44 20.91 -15.29
N PRO A 216 -23.09 20.46 -14.21
CA PRO A 216 -22.41 19.91 -13.05
C PRO A 216 -21.40 18.81 -13.40
N GLU A 217 -20.41 18.64 -12.54
CA GLU A 217 -19.54 17.45 -12.50
C GLU A 217 -20.39 16.21 -12.27
N ASP A 218 -20.03 15.06 -12.85
CA ASP A 218 -20.82 13.81 -12.78
C ASP A 218 -22.29 13.88 -13.27
N ASP A 219 -22.65 14.90 -14.05
CA ASP A 219 -24.01 15.03 -14.56
C ASP A 219 -24.40 13.84 -15.48
N PRO A 220 -25.59 13.23 -15.30
CA PRO A 220 -26.01 12.04 -16.06
C PRO A 220 -26.21 12.31 -17.56
N ARG A 221 -26.25 13.57 -18.00
CA ARG A 221 -26.30 13.96 -19.42
C ARG A 221 -24.95 13.83 -20.11
N ASN A 222 -23.85 13.77 -19.35
CA ASN A 222 -22.51 13.64 -19.89
C ASN A 222 -22.18 12.15 -20.11
N ALA A 223 -21.95 11.75 -21.35
CA ALA A 223 -21.71 10.35 -21.71
C ALA A 223 -20.41 9.77 -21.13
N ALA A 224 -19.50 10.61 -20.64
CA ALA A 224 -18.21 10.18 -20.10
C ALA A 224 -18.25 9.81 -18.61
N THR A 225 -19.29 10.18 -17.85
CA THR A 225 -19.32 10.05 -16.38
C THR A 225 -19.28 8.60 -15.89
N ILE A 226 -19.95 7.68 -16.58
CA ILE A 226 -19.84 6.24 -16.28
C ILE A 226 -18.40 5.75 -16.52
N ALA A 227 -17.75 6.19 -17.60
CA ALA A 227 -16.37 5.79 -17.86
C ALA A 227 -15.40 6.36 -16.82
N ASP A 228 -15.67 7.57 -16.34
CA ASP A 228 -14.89 8.22 -15.29
C ASP A 228 -14.98 7.44 -13.97
N ASN A 229 -16.22 7.20 -13.51
CA ASN A 229 -16.48 6.43 -12.29
C ASN A 229 -15.93 4.99 -12.41
N VAL A 230 -16.05 4.33 -13.57
CA VAL A 230 -15.37 3.04 -13.84
C VAL A 230 -13.86 3.18 -13.71
N GLY A 231 -13.31 4.26 -14.24
CA GLY A 231 -11.91 4.65 -14.17
C GLY A 231 -11.36 4.66 -12.75
N ASP A 232 -12.04 5.32 -11.81
CA ASP A 232 -11.55 5.38 -10.43
C ASP A 232 -11.45 4.01 -9.78
N ASN A 233 -12.37 3.11 -10.13
CA ASN A 233 -12.35 1.74 -9.60
C ASN A 233 -11.22 0.90 -10.20
N VAL A 234 -10.94 1.03 -11.50
CA VAL A 234 -9.91 0.20 -12.17
C VAL A 234 -8.50 0.79 -12.07
N GLY A 235 -8.38 2.11 -12.03
CA GLY A 235 -7.11 2.83 -11.88
C GLY A 235 -6.79 3.08 -10.43
N ASP A 236 -7.54 3.98 -9.79
CA ASP A 236 -7.22 4.49 -8.46
C ASP A 236 -7.49 3.46 -7.35
N CYS A 237 -8.38 2.48 -7.56
CA CYS A 237 -8.61 1.39 -6.62
C CYS A 237 -7.79 0.14 -6.97
N ALA A 238 -8.04 -0.50 -8.12
CA ALA A 238 -7.39 -1.77 -8.47
C ALA A 238 -5.88 -1.62 -8.69
N GLY A 239 -5.48 -0.61 -9.45
CA GLY A 239 -4.08 -0.32 -9.78
C GLY A 239 -3.28 0.07 -8.54
N MET A 240 -3.83 0.96 -7.70
CA MET A 240 -3.14 1.40 -6.49
C MET A 240 -3.05 0.30 -5.42
N ALA A 241 -4.07 -0.54 -5.27
CA ALA A 241 -4.00 -1.71 -4.38
C ALA A 241 -2.91 -2.71 -4.81
N ALA A 242 -2.79 -2.97 -6.12
CA ALA A 242 -1.74 -3.81 -6.69
C ALA A 242 -0.34 -3.19 -6.50
N ASP A 243 -0.22 -1.87 -6.65
CA ASP A 243 1.02 -1.11 -6.44
C ASP A 243 1.48 -1.14 -4.97
N LEU A 244 0.57 -0.98 -4.00
CA LEU A 244 0.92 -1.12 -2.59
C LEU A 244 1.30 -2.57 -2.23
N PHE A 245 0.69 -3.56 -2.88
CA PHE A 245 1.10 -4.97 -2.73
C PHE A 245 2.49 -5.22 -3.28
N GLU A 246 2.81 -4.68 -4.46
CA GLU A 246 4.16 -4.70 -5.03
C GLU A 246 5.18 -4.13 -4.06
N SER A 247 4.95 -2.92 -3.56
CA SER A 247 5.90 -2.22 -2.70
C SER A 247 6.11 -2.98 -1.39
N TYR A 248 5.04 -3.58 -0.87
CA TYR A 248 5.09 -4.48 0.29
C TYR A 248 5.95 -5.73 0.01
N ALA A 249 5.71 -6.40 -1.12
CA ALA A 249 6.42 -7.62 -1.51
C ALA A 249 7.91 -7.35 -1.77
N VAL A 250 8.25 -6.33 -2.55
CA VAL A 250 9.64 -6.02 -2.92
C VAL A 250 10.45 -5.56 -1.71
N THR A 251 9.85 -4.76 -0.82
CA THR A 251 10.52 -4.35 0.43
C THR A 251 10.81 -5.53 1.34
N LEU A 252 9.87 -6.47 1.47
CA LEU A 252 10.09 -7.72 2.20
C LEU A 252 11.19 -8.58 1.58
N VAL A 253 11.21 -8.69 0.26
CA VAL A 253 12.23 -9.44 -0.49
C VAL A 253 13.61 -8.85 -0.23
N ALA A 254 13.77 -7.53 -0.37
CA ALA A 254 15.03 -6.84 -0.11
C ALA A 254 15.51 -7.05 1.34
N ALA A 255 14.60 -6.89 2.31
CA ALA A 255 14.92 -7.07 3.72
C ALA A 255 15.32 -8.51 4.07
N LEU A 256 14.76 -9.53 3.40
CA LEU A 256 15.12 -10.93 3.62
C LEU A 256 16.45 -11.31 2.94
N ILE A 257 16.73 -10.77 1.75
CA ILE A 257 18.02 -10.95 1.06
C ILE A 257 19.15 -10.39 1.93
N LEU A 258 19.02 -9.12 2.32
CA LEU A 258 20.03 -8.45 3.16
C LEU A 258 20.05 -9.00 4.58
N GLY A 259 18.88 -9.38 5.11
CA GLY A 259 18.75 -10.01 6.41
C GLY A 259 19.58 -11.28 6.49
N LYS A 260 19.46 -12.17 5.50
CA LYS A 260 20.28 -13.39 5.43
C LYS A 260 21.79 -13.07 5.47
N ALA A 261 22.23 -12.06 4.74
CA ALA A 261 23.64 -11.68 4.66
C ALA A 261 24.17 -11.04 5.96
N ALA A 262 23.36 -10.19 6.60
CA ALA A 262 23.75 -9.39 7.75
C ALA A 262 23.52 -10.09 9.10
N PHE A 263 22.40 -10.81 9.24
CA PHE A 263 21.88 -11.37 10.50
C PHE A 263 21.81 -12.91 10.51
N GLY A 264 22.25 -13.58 9.44
CA GLY A 264 22.27 -15.04 9.36
C GLY A 264 20.87 -15.63 9.51
N ASP A 265 20.70 -16.57 10.44
CA ASP A 265 19.42 -17.28 10.67
C ASP A 265 18.30 -16.32 11.06
N SER A 266 18.58 -15.39 11.97
CA SER A 266 17.62 -14.40 12.44
C SER A 266 17.21 -13.42 11.34
N GLY A 267 18.04 -13.28 10.32
CA GLY A 267 17.84 -12.40 9.18
C GLY A 267 16.74 -12.83 8.22
N LEU A 268 16.38 -14.12 8.20
CA LEU A 268 15.28 -14.63 7.39
C LEU A 268 13.92 -14.56 8.11
N ILE A 269 13.91 -14.18 9.39
CA ILE A 269 12.71 -14.22 10.24
C ILE A 269 12.37 -12.82 10.76
N TYR A 270 13.35 -12.05 11.22
CA TYR A 270 13.10 -10.72 11.77
C TYR A 270 12.37 -9.77 10.78
N PRO A 271 12.74 -9.73 9.48
CA PRO A 271 12.00 -8.97 8.47
C PRO A 271 10.55 -9.43 8.26
N LEU A 272 10.17 -10.65 8.68
CA LEU A 272 8.78 -11.12 8.67
C LEU A 272 8.02 -10.72 9.94
N ILE A 273 8.71 -10.71 11.09
CA ILE A 273 8.12 -10.34 12.38
C ILE A 273 7.65 -8.88 12.37
N VAL A 274 8.45 -7.96 11.82
CA VAL A 274 8.14 -6.53 11.84
C VAL A 274 6.81 -6.22 11.11
N PRO A 275 6.59 -6.65 9.85
CA PRO A 275 5.32 -6.40 9.18
C PRO A 275 4.16 -7.28 9.69
N ALA A 276 4.44 -8.41 10.36
CA ALA A 276 3.41 -9.17 11.07
C ALA A 276 2.84 -8.37 12.26
N ILE A 277 3.70 -7.67 13.01
CA ILE A 277 3.25 -6.72 14.04
C ILE A 277 2.45 -5.58 13.40
N GLY A 278 2.93 -5.07 12.27
CA GLY A 278 2.22 -4.10 11.45
C GLY A 278 0.81 -4.52 11.04
N THR A 279 0.62 -5.80 10.76
CA THR A 279 -0.70 -6.36 10.44
C THR A 279 -1.64 -6.26 11.64
N VAL A 280 -1.17 -6.60 12.84
CA VAL A 280 -1.95 -6.48 14.08
C VAL A 280 -2.28 -5.02 14.40
N THR A 281 -1.33 -4.11 14.25
CA THR A 281 -1.56 -2.68 14.52
C THR A 281 -2.47 -2.05 13.46
N ALA A 282 -2.40 -2.49 12.20
CA ALA A 282 -3.33 -2.06 11.17
C ALA A 282 -4.77 -2.48 11.45
N VAL A 283 -5.00 -3.69 11.96
CA VAL A 283 -6.33 -4.12 12.43
C VAL A 283 -6.84 -3.16 13.51
N ILE A 284 -6.01 -2.87 14.52
CA ILE A 284 -6.34 -1.92 15.58
C ILE A 284 -6.68 -0.54 14.98
N GLY A 285 -5.85 -0.04 14.07
CA GLY A 285 -6.10 1.23 13.36
C GLY A 285 -7.42 1.25 12.58
N ILE A 286 -7.76 0.18 11.88
CA ILE A 286 -9.04 0.08 11.15
C ILE A 286 -10.23 0.20 12.10
N PHE A 287 -10.20 -0.45 13.26
CA PHE A 287 -11.29 -0.36 14.24
C PHE A 287 -11.30 0.95 15.04
N LEU A 288 -10.15 1.60 15.24
CA LEU A 288 -10.05 2.88 15.94
C LEU A 288 -10.48 4.08 15.07
N THR A 289 -10.47 3.92 13.74
CA THR A 289 -10.89 4.98 12.81
C THR A 289 -12.40 5.16 12.85
N LYS A 290 -12.84 6.06 13.71
CA LYS A 290 -14.24 6.49 13.85
C LYS A 290 -14.31 8.00 13.92
N LEU A 291 -15.19 8.59 13.12
CA LEU A 291 -15.48 10.02 13.16
C LEU A 291 -16.14 10.37 14.50
N ARG A 292 -15.55 11.32 15.24
CA ARG A 292 -16.08 11.85 16.50
C ARG A 292 -16.72 13.20 16.25
N SER A 293 -17.66 13.61 17.10
CA SER A 293 -18.26 14.95 17.05
C SER A 293 -17.25 16.09 17.23
N THR A 294 -16.07 15.80 17.81
CA THR A 294 -14.97 16.75 17.98
C THR A 294 -14.04 16.85 16.76
N ASP A 295 -14.19 15.96 15.78
CA ASP A 295 -13.32 15.93 14.61
C ASP A 295 -13.75 17.00 13.60
N LYS A 296 -12.77 17.77 13.10
CA LYS A 296 -13.02 18.82 12.10
C LYS A 296 -13.33 18.25 10.72
N SER A 297 -12.81 17.06 10.42
CA SER A 297 -12.91 16.39 9.13
C SER A 297 -12.66 14.89 9.30
N ALA A 298 -13.01 14.09 8.28
CA ALA A 298 -12.63 12.67 8.24
C ALA A 298 -11.10 12.48 8.33
N MET A 299 -10.32 13.42 7.77
CA MET A 299 -8.86 13.41 7.86
C MET A 299 -8.35 13.47 9.30
N SER A 300 -9.05 14.19 10.19
CA SER A 300 -8.69 14.24 11.62
C SER A 300 -8.82 12.87 12.30
N ALA A 301 -9.86 12.11 11.96
CA ALA A 301 -10.07 10.76 12.47
C ALA A 301 -9.04 9.77 11.93
N ILE A 302 -8.73 9.88 10.63
CA ILE A 302 -7.73 9.07 9.93
C ILE A 302 -6.33 9.31 10.51
N ASN A 303 -5.91 10.57 10.64
CA ASN A 303 -4.61 10.94 11.21
C ASN A 303 -4.45 10.41 12.64
N ARG A 304 -5.47 10.60 13.50
CA ARG A 304 -5.44 10.06 14.87
C ARG A 304 -5.19 8.57 14.89
N SER A 305 -5.90 7.82 14.03
CA SER A 305 -5.77 6.38 13.95
C SER A 305 -4.40 5.95 13.45
N PHE A 306 -3.89 6.62 12.40
CA PHE A 306 -2.56 6.37 11.86
C PHE A 306 -1.47 6.57 12.91
N PHE A 307 -1.41 7.74 13.57
CA PHE A 307 -0.36 8.04 14.55
C PHE A 307 -0.42 7.12 15.76
N LEU A 308 -1.62 6.78 16.23
CA LEU A 308 -1.78 5.83 17.32
C LEU A 308 -1.32 4.42 16.91
N SER A 309 -1.65 3.98 15.70
CA SER A 309 -1.19 2.70 15.16
C SER A 309 0.33 2.65 14.99
N ALA A 310 0.94 3.75 14.53
CA ALA A 310 2.39 3.91 14.40
C ALA A 310 3.10 3.84 15.76
N LEU A 311 2.56 4.51 16.79
CA LEU A 311 3.11 4.46 18.15
C LEU A 311 3.01 3.06 18.78
N ILE A 312 1.86 2.39 18.62
CA ILE A 312 1.69 1.01 19.09
C ILE A 312 2.66 0.08 18.33
N SER A 313 2.81 0.28 17.02
CA SER A 313 3.74 -0.50 16.19
C SER A 313 5.19 -0.33 16.65
N ALA A 314 5.62 0.90 16.93
CA ALA A 314 6.93 1.18 17.48
C ALA A 314 7.18 0.44 18.81
N GLY A 315 6.21 0.49 19.73
CA GLY A 315 6.31 -0.19 21.03
C GLY A 315 6.35 -1.72 20.91
N LEU A 316 5.45 -2.31 20.11
CA LEU A 316 5.41 -3.75 19.90
C LEU A 316 6.63 -4.27 19.13
N THR A 317 7.12 -3.51 18.16
CA THR A 317 8.32 -3.88 17.41
C THR A 317 9.58 -3.75 18.28
N ALA A 318 9.65 -2.74 19.16
CA ALA A 318 10.71 -2.68 20.15
C ALA A 318 10.69 -3.93 21.04
N LEU A 319 9.54 -4.28 21.61
CA LEU A 319 9.40 -5.50 22.43
C LEU A 319 9.84 -6.76 21.68
N ALA A 320 9.40 -6.93 20.43
CA ALA A 320 9.80 -8.07 19.60
C ALA A 320 11.31 -8.07 19.30
N THR A 321 11.91 -6.90 19.08
CA THR A 321 13.34 -6.77 18.79
C THR A 321 14.19 -7.19 19.99
N PHE A 322 13.85 -6.70 21.19
CA PHE A 322 14.59 -7.01 22.42
C PHE A 322 14.37 -8.44 22.91
N THR A 323 13.27 -9.10 22.52
CA THR A 323 12.99 -10.49 22.86
C THR A 323 13.56 -11.49 21.85
N TYR A 324 13.57 -11.16 20.57
CA TYR A 324 14.00 -12.07 19.49
C TYR A 324 15.50 -11.99 19.17
N LEU A 325 16.05 -10.77 19.02
CA LEU A 325 17.47 -10.61 18.67
C LEU A 325 18.36 -10.69 19.93
N PRO A 326 19.57 -11.27 19.85
CA PRO A 326 20.54 -11.22 20.94
C PRO A 326 21.18 -9.83 21.06
N SER A 327 21.89 -9.56 22.16
CA SER A 327 22.54 -8.26 22.40
C SER A 327 23.85 -8.05 21.64
N ASP A 328 24.42 -9.10 21.05
CA ASP A 328 25.74 -9.10 20.42
C ASP A 328 25.73 -10.04 19.21
N PHE A 329 26.41 -9.66 18.13
CA PHE A 329 26.52 -10.47 16.91
C PHE A 329 27.22 -11.81 17.14
N LYS A 330 28.08 -11.92 18.15
CA LYS A 330 28.75 -13.18 18.52
C LYS A 330 27.77 -14.25 19.01
N LEU A 331 26.59 -13.84 19.45
CA LEU A 331 25.52 -14.72 19.91
C LEU A 331 24.53 -15.08 18.78
N MET A 332 24.71 -14.52 17.58
CA MET A 332 23.89 -14.84 16.41
C MET A 332 24.42 -16.09 15.72
N THR A 333 23.51 -16.84 15.09
CA THR A 333 23.81 -18.08 14.36
C THR A 333 23.72 -17.84 12.85
N GLY A 334 24.43 -18.67 12.09
CA GLY A 334 24.43 -18.60 10.62
C GLY A 334 25.28 -17.48 10.01
N LEU A 335 26.14 -16.83 10.81
CA LEU A 335 27.10 -15.82 10.35
C LEU A 335 28.52 -16.38 10.25
N SER A 336 29.25 -15.94 9.23
CA SER A 336 30.70 -16.19 9.09
C SER A 336 31.51 -15.36 10.10
N ALA A 337 32.70 -15.83 10.47
CA ALA A 337 33.59 -15.11 11.40
C ALA A 337 33.95 -13.72 10.87
N GLU A 338 34.09 -13.57 9.55
CA GLU A 338 34.36 -12.31 8.87
C GLU A 338 33.20 -11.32 9.03
N ALA A 339 31.96 -11.79 8.90
CA ALA A 339 30.76 -10.96 9.10
C ALA A 339 30.63 -10.48 10.55
N ILE A 340 30.97 -11.33 11.53
CA ILE A 340 30.99 -10.95 12.95
C ILE A 340 32.09 -9.91 13.23
N ALA A 341 33.26 -10.06 12.59
CA ALA A 341 34.35 -9.10 12.72
C ALA A 341 34.00 -7.74 12.08
N ASP A 342 33.38 -7.76 10.89
CA ASP A 342 32.94 -6.57 10.16
C ASP A 342 31.83 -5.80 10.91
N ALA A 343 30.97 -6.51 11.64
CA ALA A 343 29.96 -5.89 12.51
C ALA A 343 30.56 -5.11 13.70
N GLY A 344 31.80 -5.40 14.08
CA GLY A 344 32.50 -4.73 15.16
C GLY A 344 31.76 -4.81 16.51
N ASN A 345 31.61 -3.67 17.17
CA ASN A 345 30.87 -3.53 18.44
C ASN A 345 29.41 -3.10 18.26
N THR A 346 28.86 -3.25 17.05
CA THR A 346 27.48 -2.86 16.76
C THR A 346 26.50 -3.78 17.51
N ASN A 347 25.47 -3.21 18.14
CA ASN A 347 24.43 -4.01 18.77
C ASN A 347 23.29 -4.27 17.77
N PRO A 348 23.00 -5.53 17.41
CA PRO A 348 21.98 -5.84 16.40
C PRO A 348 20.57 -5.40 16.81
N ARG A 349 20.25 -5.36 18.12
CA ARG A 349 18.96 -4.84 18.61
C ARG A 349 18.81 -3.36 18.34
N VAL A 350 19.85 -2.58 18.64
CA VAL A 350 19.85 -1.12 18.50
C VAL A 350 19.81 -0.74 17.03
N LEU A 351 20.58 -1.44 16.18
CA LEU A 351 20.53 -1.27 14.73
C LEU A 351 19.12 -1.55 14.20
N ALA A 352 18.56 -2.72 14.53
CA ALA A 352 17.29 -3.16 13.98
C ALA A 352 16.13 -2.25 14.42
N ILE A 353 16.03 -1.92 15.72
CA ILE A 353 14.97 -1.02 16.19
C ILE A 353 15.16 0.41 15.70
N GLY A 354 16.41 0.90 15.65
CA GLY A 354 16.71 2.23 15.12
C GLY A 354 16.26 2.36 13.67
N ALA A 355 16.58 1.37 12.84
CA ALA A 355 16.16 1.30 11.45
C ALA A 355 14.64 1.29 11.30
N VAL A 356 13.95 0.39 12.01
CA VAL A 356 12.49 0.31 11.98
C VAL A 356 11.82 1.61 12.43
N LEU A 357 12.33 2.24 13.50
CA LEU A 357 11.81 3.51 13.98
C LEU A 357 12.01 4.64 12.95
N ILE A 358 13.15 4.69 12.25
CA ILE A 358 13.35 5.62 11.13
C ILE A 358 12.27 5.42 10.08
N GLY A 359 11.95 4.17 9.72
CA GLY A 359 10.86 3.83 8.79
C GLY A 359 9.48 4.32 9.24
N ILE A 360 9.12 4.06 10.49
CA ILE A 360 7.84 4.50 11.07
C ILE A 360 7.78 6.03 11.13
N SER A 361 8.86 6.68 11.56
CA SER A 361 8.97 8.14 11.59
C SER A 361 8.91 8.75 10.19
N LEU A 362 9.49 8.10 9.19
CA LEU A 362 9.41 8.53 7.79
C LEU A 362 7.97 8.48 7.29
N ALA A 363 7.23 7.40 7.54
CA ALA A 363 5.82 7.29 7.17
C ALA A 363 4.98 8.43 7.79
N ALA A 364 5.18 8.70 9.09
CA ALA A 364 4.55 9.80 9.80
C ALA A 364 4.93 11.18 9.24
N ALA A 365 6.20 11.39 8.91
CA ALA A 365 6.68 12.65 8.35
C ALA A 365 6.13 12.90 6.93
N ILE A 366 6.09 11.87 6.08
CA ILE A 366 5.49 11.96 4.74
C ILE A 366 4.01 12.29 4.85
N GLN A 367 3.28 11.64 5.75
CA GLN A 367 1.86 11.95 5.96
C GLN A 367 1.60 13.42 6.32
N LEU A 368 2.42 13.99 7.21
CA LEU A 368 2.31 15.41 7.57
C LEU A 368 2.74 16.33 6.44
N LEU A 369 3.85 16.01 5.77
CA LEU A 369 4.43 16.84 4.72
C LEU A 369 3.51 16.87 3.50
N THR A 370 3.11 15.72 2.97
CA THR A 370 2.22 15.63 1.82
C THR A 370 0.85 16.23 2.16
N GLY A 371 0.30 15.94 3.34
CA GLY A 371 -0.94 16.56 3.81
C GLY A 371 -0.88 18.09 3.84
N PHE A 372 0.25 18.68 4.23
CA PHE A 372 0.40 20.15 4.20
C PHE A 372 0.31 20.74 2.78
N PHE A 373 0.83 20.02 1.78
CA PHE A 373 0.83 20.47 0.38
C PHE A 373 -0.45 20.14 -0.38
N THR A 374 -1.30 19.23 0.12
CA THR A 374 -2.49 18.75 -0.63
C THR A 374 -3.82 18.93 0.10
N GLU A 375 -3.84 19.13 1.42
CA GLU A 375 -5.09 19.31 2.18
C GLU A 375 -5.69 20.70 1.95
N THR A 376 -6.99 20.75 1.65
CA THR A 376 -7.76 22.00 1.54
C THR A 376 -7.74 22.77 2.86
N GLY A 377 -7.61 24.10 2.80
CA GLY A 377 -7.50 24.95 3.99
C GLY A 377 -6.07 25.13 4.51
N LYS A 378 -5.07 24.50 3.86
CA LYS A 378 -3.65 24.80 4.06
C LYS A 378 -3.20 25.86 3.05
N ARG A 379 -2.17 26.62 3.45
CA ARG A 379 -1.64 27.72 2.66
C ARG A 379 -1.30 27.33 1.20
N PRO A 380 -0.56 26.24 0.90
CA PRO A 380 -0.19 25.93 -0.48
C PRO A 380 -1.39 25.74 -1.42
N VAL A 381 -2.39 25.00 -0.98
CA VAL A 381 -3.62 24.75 -1.77
C VAL A 381 -4.46 26.01 -1.88
N ASN A 382 -4.59 26.79 -0.79
CA ASN A 382 -5.34 28.04 -0.81
C ASN A 382 -4.69 29.08 -1.73
N ASP A 383 -3.36 29.16 -1.78
CA ASP A 383 -2.61 30.07 -2.65
C ASP A 383 -2.83 29.70 -4.13
N VAL A 384 -2.84 28.39 -4.47
CA VAL A 384 -3.19 27.91 -5.83
C VAL A 384 -4.65 28.23 -6.17
N ALA A 385 -5.58 27.99 -5.25
CA ALA A 385 -6.99 28.32 -5.47
C ALA A 385 -7.20 29.82 -5.69
N ALA A 386 -6.55 30.68 -4.89
CA ALA A 386 -6.61 32.14 -5.04
C ALA A 386 -6.07 32.62 -6.40
N SER A 387 -5.07 31.93 -6.96
CA SER A 387 -4.54 32.28 -8.28
C SER A 387 -5.57 32.14 -9.41
N SER A 388 -6.67 31.39 -9.20
CA SER A 388 -7.76 31.25 -10.18
C SER A 388 -8.46 32.56 -10.51
N GLU A 389 -8.40 33.56 -9.64
CA GLU A 389 -8.93 34.93 -9.89
C GLU A 389 -8.24 35.62 -11.07
N THR A 390 -7.04 35.15 -11.47
CA THR A 390 -6.23 35.72 -12.56
C THR A 390 -6.20 34.85 -13.82
N GLY A 391 -6.96 33.74 -13.83
CA GLY A 391 -7.14 32.86 -14.99
C GLY A 391 -6.41 31.52 -14.91
N ALA A 392 -6.62 30.65 -15.89
CA ALA A 392 -6.11 29.27 -15.87
C ALA A 392 -4.57 29.18 -15.92
N ALA A 393 -3.91 30.12 -16.61
CA ALA A 393 -2.45 30.10 -16.76
C ALA A 393 -1.73 30.26 -15.42
N THR A 394 -2.21 31.16 -14.56
CA THR A 394 -1.62 31.38 -13.23
C THR A 394 -1.91 30.23 -12.28
N VAL A 395 -3.07 29.57 -12.37
CA VAL A 395 -3.38 28.33 -11.64
C VAL A 395 -2.40 27.22 -11.99
N ILE A 396 -2.15 27.00 -13.29
CA ILE A 396 -1.20 25.99 -13.75
C ILE A 396 0.21 26.31 -13.25
N LEU A 397 0.66 27.56 -13.37
CA LEU A 397 1.99 27.97 -12.90
C LEU A 397 2.14 27.84 -11.38
N ALA A 398 1.14 28.27 -10.61
CA ALA A 398 1.14 28.14 -9.16
C ALA A 398 1.16 26.67 -8.74
N GLY A 399 0.31 25.83 -9.35
CA GLY A 399 0.26 24.39 -9.08
C GLY A 399 1.58 23.68 -9.40
N ILE A 400 2.20 23.96 -10.57
CA ILE A 400 3.52 23.42 -10.93
C ILE A 400 4.59 23.87 -9.94
N SER A 401 4.58 25.15 -9.55
CA SER A 401 5.52 25.69 -8.57
C SER A 401 5.42 24.97 -7.22
N VAL A 402 4.19 24.81 -6.69
CA VAL A 402 3.94 24.06 -5.44
C VAL A 402 4.36 22.59 -5.58
N GLY A 403 4.13 21.98 -6.75
CA GLY A 403 4.59 20.64 -7.06
C GLY A 403 6.12 20.50 -6.94
N PHE A 404 6.88 21.39 -7.58
CA PHE A 404 8.35 21.39 -7.48
C PHE A 404 8.85 21.67 -6.06
N GLU A 405 8.22 22.59 -5.34
CA GLU A 405 8.56 22.87 -3.94
C GLU A 405 8.36 21.62 -3.07
N SER A 406 7.19 20.97 -3.17
CA SER A 406 6.88 19.76 -2.39
C SER A 406 7.84 18.60 -2.67
N ALA A 407 8.32 18.48 -3.91
CA ALA A 407 9.27 17.46 -4.33
C ALA A 407 10.64 17.63 -3.66
N VAL A 408 11.13 18.88 -3.50
CA VAL A 408 12.38 19.16 -2.79
C VAL A 408 12.31 18.71 -1.34
N TYR A 409 11.24 19.07 -0.62
CA TYR A 409 11.06 18.67 0.77
C TYR A 409 10.94 17.15 0.91
N SER A 410 10.20 16.50 0.01
CA SER A 410 10.02 15.04 0.02
C SER A 410 11.35 14.32 -0.25
N ALA A 411 12.15 14.80 -1.21
CA ALA A 411 13.45 14.24 -1.52
C ALA A 411 14.44 14.39 -0.34
N LEU A 412 14.49 15.56 0.30
CA LEU A 412 15.33 15.78 1.48
C LEU A 412 14.93 14.88 2.65
N LEU A 413 13.62 14.71 2.88
CA LEU A 413 13.10 13.85 3.93
C LEU A 413 13.49 12.38 3.71
N ILE A 414 13.29 11.85 2.49
CA ILE A 414 13.65 10.47 2.16
C ILE A 414 15.17 10.28 2.21
N ALA A 415 15.94 11.23 1.66
CA ALA A 415 17.40 11.18 1.71
C ALA A 415 17.94 11.20 3.15
N ALA A 416 17.36 12.02 4.03
CA ALA A 416 17.72 12.05 5.45
C ALA A 416 17.40 10.72 6.15
N ALA A 417 16.28 10.08 5.82
CA ALA A 417 15.94 8.76 6.37
C ALA A 417 16.88 7.65 5.86
N VAL A 418 17.17 7.62 4.56
CA VAL A 418 18.14 6.69 3.96
C VAL A 418 19.53 6.87 4.59
N PHE A 419 19.99 8.12 4.67
CA PHE A 419 21.29 8.44 5.27
C PHE A 419 21.33 8.09 6.76
N GLY A 420 20.28 8.43 7.51
CA GLY A 420 20.15 8.09 8.93
C GLY A 420 20.18 6.57 9.16
N ALA A 421 19.47 5.79 8.34
CA ALA A 421 19.50 4.33 8.41
C ALA A 421 20.89 3.78 8.03
N PHE A 422 21.51 4.33 6.99
CA PHE A 422 22.86 3.93 6.56
C PHE A 422 23.90 4.10 7.69
N LEU A 423 23.83 5.20 8.46
CA LEU A 423 24.75 5.46 9.57
C LEU A 423 24.66 4.42 10.70
N LEU A 424 23.53 3.72 10.85
CA LEU A 424 23.37 2.69 11.88
C LEU A 424 24.23 1.45 11.65
N GLY A 425 24.73 1.24 10.42
CA GLY A 425 25.55 0.08 10.07
C GLY A 425 26.99 0.11 10.63
N GLY A 426 27.41 1.20 11.28
CA GLY A 426 28.67 1.23 12.03
C GLY A 426 29.95 1.07 11.19
N GLY A 427 29.86 1.30 9.87
CA GLY A 427 30.97 1.13 8.91
C GLY A 427 30.87 -0.12 8.04
N SER A 428 30.02 -1.09 8.39
CA SER A 428 29.73 -2.25 7.55
C SER A 428 28.69 -1.91 6.50
N VAL A 429 29.05 -2.04 5.22
CA VAL A 429 28.13 -1.78 4.10
C VAL A 429 26.92 -2.72 4.15
N VAL A 430 27.13 -3.98 4.52
CA VAL A 430 26.04 -4.98 4.58
C VAL A 430 25.06 -4.64 5.69
N LEU A 431 25.54 -4.22 6.87
CA LEU A 431 24.68 -3.77 7.96
C LEU A 431 23.95 -2.46 7.63
N SER A 432 24.62 -1.52 6.95
CA SER A 432 24.01 -0.27 6.50
C SER A 432 22.87 -0.51 5.50
N LEU A 433 23.07 -1.40 4.52
CA LEU A 433 22.02 -1.77 3.56
C LEU A 433 20.87 -2.50 4.25
N LEU A 434 21.16 -3.43 5.17
CA LEU A 434 20.12 -4.05 5.99
C LEU A 434 19.31 -3.01 6.76
N ALA A 435 19.96 -2.01 7.37
CA ALA A 435 19.26 -0.97 8.11
C ALA A 435 18.31 -0.16 7.19
N ILE A 436 18.71 0.12 5.94
CA ILE A 436 17.83 0.75 4.94
C ILE A 436 16.63 -0.15 4.64
N ALA A 437 16.86 -1.44 4.41
CA ALA A 437 15.78 -2.40 4.15
C ALA A 437 14.82 -2.54 5.35
N LEU A 438 15.35 -2.58 6.57
CA LEU A 438 14.56 -2.63 7.80
C LEU A 438 13.78 -1.32 8.03
N ALA A 439 14.32 -0.16 7.65
CA ALA A 439 13.54 1.07 7.60
C ALA A 439 12.35 0.95 6.64
N GLY A 440 12.55 0.31 5.48
CA GLY A 440 11.45 -0.11 4.61
C GLY A 440 10.40 -0.95 5.33
N THR A 441 10.81 -2.01 6.05
CA THR A 441 9.88 -2.83 6.84
C THR A 441 9.16 -2.05 7.96
N GLY A 442 9.80 -1.02 8.52
CA GLY A 442 9.20 -0.12 9.49
C GLY A 442 8.04 0.67 8.91
N LEU A 443 8.21 1.21 7.69
CA LEU A 443 7.14 1.84 6.94
C LEU A 443 6.00 0.83 6.66
N LEU A 444 6.34 -0.41 6.30
CA LEU A 444 5.36 -1.49 6.09
C LEU A 444 4.48 -1.77 7.31
N THR A 445 4.92 -1.40 8.52
CA THR A 445 4.09 -1.62 9.71
C THR A 445 2.81 -0.79 9.75
N THR A 446 2.73 0.25 8.92
CA THR A 446 1.55 1.11 8.81
C THR A 446 0.77 0.90 7.51
N VAL A 447 1.27 0.04 6.60
CA VAL A 447 0.72 -0.12 5.24
C VAL A 447 -0.75 -0.53 5.24
N GLY A 448 -1.19 -1.40 6.15
CA GLY A 448 -2.59 -1.79 6.21
C GLY A 448 -3.54 -0.61 6.46
N VAL A 449 -3.11 0.40 7.23
CA VAL A 449 -3.88 1.64 7.44
C VAL A 449 -3.74 2.57 6.23
N ILE A 450 -2.54 2.67 5.65
CA ILE A 450 -2.28 3.51 4.47
C ILE A 450 -3.12 3.05 3.28
N VAL A 451 -3.18 1.75 3.00
CA VAL A 451 -4.05 1.18 1.96
C VAL A 451 -5.52 1.51 2.25
N ALA A 452 -5.94 1.46 3.53
CA ALA A 452 -7.31 1.82 3.88
C ALA A 452 -7.64 3.29 3.60
N MET A 453 -6.67 4.19 3.84
CA MET A 453 -6.77 5.61 3.50
C MET A 453 -6.80 5.85 1.99
N ASP A 454 -6.04 5.06 1.23
CA ASP A 454 -5.97 5.16 -0.21
C ASP A 454 -7.31 4.81 -0.86
N THR A 455 -7.83 3.63 -0.54
CA THR A 455 -9.11 3.15 -1.09
C THR A 455 -10.29 4.01 -0.65
N PHE A 456 -10.19 4.68 0.51
CA PHE A 456 -11.21 5.63 0.95
C PHE A 456 -11.49 6.74 -0.07
N GLY A 457 -10.47 7.19 -0.81
CA GLY A 457 -10.60 8.26 -1.81
C GLY A 457 -11.53 7.88 -2.96
N PRO A 458 -11.17 6.90 -3.81
CA PRO A 458 -11.98 6.47 -4.96
C PRO A 458 -13.42 6.07 -4.59
N ILE A 459 -13.61 5.53 -3.37
CA ILE A 459 -14.95 5.16 -2.91
C ILE A 459 -15.81 6.40 -2.64
N SER A 460 -15.21 7.44 -2.05
CA SER A 460 -15.91 8.68 -1.74
C SER A 460 -16.22 9.48 -3.01
N ASP A 461 -15.28 9.48 -3.93
CA ASP A 461 -15.34 10.05 -5.28
C ASP A 461 -16.54 9.46 -6.07
N ASN A 462 -16.55 8.14 -6.26
CA ASN A 462 -17.68 7.46 -6.90
C ASN A 462 -19.01 7.58 -6.13
N ALA A 463 -18.98 7.69 -4.80
CA ALA A 463 -20.20 7.91 -4.04
C ALA A 463 -20.81 9.28 -4.34
N GLN A 464 -19.98 10.30 -4.59
CA GLN A 464 -20.40 11.60 -5.08
C GLN A 464 -20.96 11.51 -6.50
N GLY A 465 -20.27 10.79 -7.41
CA GLY A 465 -20.77 10.61 -8.77
C GLY A 465 -22.11 9.87 -8.84
N ILE A 466 -22.30 8.80 -8.04
CA ILE A 466 -23.58 8.11 -7.91
C ILE A 466 -24.67 9.05 -7.35
N ALA A 467 -24.33 9.87 -6.37
CA ALA A 467 -25.26 10.81 -5.78
C ALA A 467 -25.75 11.84 -6.81
N GLU A 468 -24.84 12.45 -7.57
CA GLU A 468 -25.18 13.43 -8.61
C GLU A 468 -25.99 12.78 -9.75
N MET A 469 -25.52 11.65 -10.29
CA MET A 469 -26.22 10.93 -11.37
C MET A 469 -27.62 10.45 -10.97
N SER A 470 -27.83 10.13 -9.69
CA SER A 470 -29.13 9.69 -9.17
C SER A 470 -30.11 10.84 -8.93
N GLY A 471 -29.61 12.04 -8.62
CA GLY A 471 -30.42 13.17 -8.15
C GLY A 471 -31.11 12.93 -6.79
N ASP A 472 -30.72 11.89 -6.05
CA ASP A 472 -31.40 11.46 -4.82
C ASP A 472 -30.77 12.04 -3.53
N VAL A 473 -29.66 12.78 -3.64
CA VAL A 473 -28.90 13.30 -2.50
C VAL A 473 -28.78 14.82 -2.59
N GLU A 474 -29.38 15.53 -1.64
CA GLU A 474 -29.37 16.98 -1.61
C GLU A 474 -28.94 17.53 -0.24
N GLY A 475 -28.56 18.81 -0.22
CA GLY A 475 -28.27 19.56 1.01
C GLY A 475 -27.11 18.96 1.81
N GLU A 476 -27.37 18.64 3.09
CA GLU A 476 -26.36 18.11 4.01
C GLU A 476 -25.72 16.80 3.50
N GLY A 477 -26.48 15.94 2.82
CA GLY A 477 -25.95 14.69 2.28
C GLY A 477 -24.89 14.91 1.19
N ALA A 478 -25.12 15.88 0.30
CA ALA A 478 -24.16 16.24 -0.75
C ALA A 478 -22.90 16.88 -0.14
N GLN A 479 -23.06 17.74 0.88
CA GLN A 479 -21.94 18.35 1.59
C GLN A 479 -21.05 17.31 2.31
N ILE A 480 -21.65 16.24 2.84
CA ILE A 480 -20.90 15.11 3.40
C ILE A 480 -20.02 14.51 2.30
N LEU A 481 -20.58 14.17 1.13
CA LEU A 481 -19.84 13.53 0.04
C LEU A 481 -18.68 14.39 -0.47
N THR A 482 -18.92 15.69 -0.74
CA THR A 482 -17.87 16.63 -1.16
C THR A 482 -16.74 16.74 -0.13
N SER A 483 -17.07 16.71 1.16
CA SER A 483 -16.07 16.72 2.24
C SER A 483 -15.25 15.42 2.27
N LEU A 484 -15.89 14.27 2.03
CA LEU A 484 -15.20 12.98 1.97
C LEU A 484 -14.28 12.88 0.76
N ASP A 485 -14.71 13.33 -0.41
CA ASP A 485 -13.89 13.34 -1.61
C ASP A 485 -12.65 14.24 -1.45
N ALA A 486 -12.81 15.46 -0.92
CA ALA A 486 -11.67 16.34 -0.64
C ALA A 486 -10.64 15.70 0.31
N VAL A 487 -11.10 14.96 1.32
CA VAL A 487 -10.21 14.17 2.18
C VAL A 487 -9.57 13.02 1.41
N GLY A 488 -10.34 12.36 0.55
CA GLY A 488 -9.88 11.31 -0.37
C GLY A 488 -8.72 11.74 -1.27
N ASN A 489 -8.81 12.93 -1.85
CA ASN A 489 -7.75 13.49 -2.69
C ASN A 489 -6.44 13.71 -1.89
N THR A 490 -6.55 14.13 -0.64
CA THR A 490 -5.39 14.25 0.26
C THR A 490 -4.80 12.88 0.60
N THR A 491 -5.64 11.88 0.89
CA THR A 491 -5.15 10.53 1.23
C THR A 491 -4.51 9.83 0.03
N LYS A 492 -5.09 9.95 -1.18
CA LYS A 492 -4.51 9.49 -2.46
C LYS A 492 -3.10 10.07 -2.69
N ALA A 493 -2.84 11.32 -2.28
CA ALA A 493 -1.52 11.93 -2.41
C ALA A 493 -0.51 11.39 -1.37
N ILE A 494 -0.94 11.28 -0.12
CA ILE A 494 -0.11 10.74 0.98
C ILE A 494 0.36 9.32 0.65
N THR A 495 -0.54 8.48 0.15
CA THR A 495 -0.24 7.08 -0.19
C THR A 495 0.76 6.97 -1.35
N LYS A 496 0.65 7.84 -2.36
CA LYS A 496 1.66 7.97 -3.43
C LYS A 496 3.03 8.37 -2.88
N GLY A 497 3.08 9.35 -1.96
CA GLY A 497 4.33 9.75 -1.31
C GLY A 497 5.00 8.62 -0.54
N ILE A 498 4.20 7.82 0.16
CA ILE A 498 4.65 6.65 0.91
C ILE A 498 5.13 5.53 -0.03
N ALA A 499 4.42 5.26 -1.12
CA ALA A 499 4.83 4.29 -2.13
C ALA A 499 6.19 4.67 -2.74
N ILE A 500 6.39 5.95 -3.09
CA ILE A 500 7.67 6.47 -3.59
C ILE A 500 8.78 6.26 -2.57
N ALA A 501 8.57 6.61 -1.30
CA ALA A 501 9.58 6.43 -0.25
C ALA A 501 9.95 4.96 -0.04
N THR A 502 8.96 4.08 -0.08
CA THR A 502 9.14 2.62 0.02
C THR A 502 9.96 2.10 -1.16
N ALA A 503 9.63 2.53 -2.38
CA ALA A 503 10.37 2.17 -3.59
C ALA A 503 11.83 2.67 -3.54
N VAL A 504 12.08 3.88 -3.07
CA VAL A 504 13.45 4.40 -2.91
C VAL A 504 14.24 3.60 -1.89
N LEU A 505 13.65 3.28 -0.73
CA LEU A 505 14.31 2.45 0.28
C LEU A 505 14.62 1.05 -0.26
N ALA A 506 13.66 0.41 -0.91
CA ALA A 506 13.80 -0.94 -1.46
C ALA A 506 14.72 -1.02 -2.68
N ALA A 507 14.85 0.06 -3.47
CA ALA A 507 15.79 0.13 -4.59
C ALA A 507 17.22 0.50 -4.15
N THR A 508 17.36 1.20 -3.02
CA THR A 508 18.68 1.54 -2.45
C THR A 508 19.26 0.35 -1.70
N ALA A 509 18.41 -0.41 -1.01
CA ALA A 509 18.75 -1.66 -0.35
C ALA A 509 18.96 -2.77 -1.38
#